data_AF-A0A7S3GDX6-F1
#
_entry.id   AF-A0A7S3GDX6-F1
#
_cell.length_a   1.000
_cell.length_b   1.000
_cell.length_c   1.000
_cell.angle_alpha   90.00
_cell.angle_beta   90.00
_cell.angle_gamma   90.00
#
_symmetry.space_group_name_H-M   'P 1'
#
loop_
_entity.id
_entity.type
_entity.pdbx_description
1 polymer ?
#
loop_
_entity_poly.entity_id
_entity_poly.type
_entity_poly.pdbx_seq_one_letter_code
_entity_poly.pdbx_strand_id
1 'polypeptide(L)'
;GSNSGSVLVWDVLTSCQKGWAGQMCNVCAPLYFGDSCSACPDCGTHGVCNDGREGSGNCECDEGFGGDACTDEVLMCDAGYFGPSCSPCSCSEHSQCSDGVMGNGSCACDSGWEGSLCDCLSGSHMISCLSISSIWRDVSQDPIKLTDPDGSALDYLGYPLLSADGLVLVGASHADSEMGSNSGSLSVWERPNRYTSFSDITPMKLIDPNGGVDDNLGYGGATMSQDTLTLAASSPQDFTERENGGSVLVWQRANTSVRFAGVTPVKLTDPATTSSRLGQGGPSLSADGLVLAAAIPLDNAKGYWSGAVLVWERRNVTVSFDDVSPTKLFESDGTADDGYGSADGFWYGFVGLALSANGLTLAASSPFDGALNEEGGSLTVWERGNLSTTFDVVTPIKVTDPQGDEFEYLGSGRPSLSADGLILAATSPGYNYGSGSVLVWQRAHAASTFNSITPVKLTDPNGRDSDNLGEGGASLSADGLVLAVAAVDDDDEGSASGSVLVWQRANMTSNFASVPPTKLSDPDGSVDDRLGKGGTTLSADGFLMAAAAYGDDDMGDSSGSLLVWESLCESGFPPPLCMQP
;
A
#
# COMPACT_ATOMS: atom_id res chain seq x y z
N GLY A 1 34.42 90.28 -13.65
CA GLY A 1 32.95 90.20 -13.77
C GLY A 1 32.61 89.74 -15.16
N SER A 2 31.94 88.58 -15.23
CA SER A 2 30.95 88.16 -16.24
C SER A 2 31.18 88.43 -17.74
N ASN A 3 31.47 87.31 -18.43
CA ASN A 3 30.98 86.83 -19.73
C ASN A 3 29.82 87.58 -20.42
N SER A 4 29.90 87.64 -21.76
CA SER A 4 28.86 87.22 -22.75
C SER A 4 29.29 87.79 -24.12
N GLY A 5 29.44 87.06 -25.23
CA GLY A 5 28.59 86.02 -25.83
C GLY A 5 28.37 86.47 -27.31
N SER A 6 28.96 85.76 -28.28
CA SER A 6 28.26 84.87 -29.25
C SER A 6 27.94 85.64 -30.56
N VAL A 7 27.90 85.09 -31.77
CA VAL A 7 27.56 83.75 -32.31
C VAL A 7 28.14 83.66 -33.74
N LEU A 8 28.57 82.48 -34.20
CA LEU A 8 28.26 82.06 -35.58
C LEU A 8 27.85 80.58 -35.57
N VAL A 9 26.59 80.34 -35.95
CA VAL A 9 25.96 79.03 -36.16
C VAL A 9 26.29 78.56 -37.57
N TRP A 10 26.62 77.27 -37.73
CA TRP A 10 26.36 76.53 -38.97
C TRP A 10 25.89 75.11 -38.64
N ASP A 11 24.74 74.75 -39.20
CA ASP A 11 24.09 73.44 -39.30
C ASP A 11 23.51 73.49 -40.74
N VAL A 12 23.51 72.51 -41.64
CA VAL A 12 23.33 71.06 -41.53
C VAL A 12 23.79 70.42 -42.84
N LEU A 13 24.45 69.26 -42.77
CA LEU A 13 24.21 68.09 -43.61
C LEU A 13 24.57 66.85 -42.76
N THR A 14 23.66 66.48 -41.86
CA THR A 14 23.83 65.36 -40.93
C THR A 14 23.43 64.04 -41.59
N SER A 15 24.27 63.55 -42.50
CA SER A 15 24.39 62.10 -42.68
C SER A 15 25.41 61.63 -41.65
N CYS A 16 24.95 60.93 -40.64
CA CYS A 16 25.84 60.37 -39.64
C CYS A 16 26.84 59.44 -40.33
N GLN A 17 28.09 59.47 -39.88
CA GLN A 17 29.10 58.55 -40.38
C GLN A 17 28.65 57.10 -40.13
N LYS A 18 29.09 56.16 -40.96
CA LYS A 18 28.69 54.73 -40.86
C LYS A 18 28.85 54.24 -39.41
N GLY A 19 27.77 53.70 -38.85
CA GLY A 19 27.69 53.24 -37.47
C GLY A 19 27.01 54.19 -36.49
N TRP A 20 26.83 55.46 -36.86
CA TRP A 20 26.15 56.46 -36.04
C TRP A 20 24.71 56.69 -36.51
N ALA A 21 23.82 56.95 -35.56
CA ALA A 21 22.40 57.22 -35.76
C ALA A 21 21.92 58.41 -34.91
N GLY A 22 20.65 58.76 -35.08
CA GLY A 22 20.01 59.88 -34.39
C GLY A 22 20.27 61.24 -35.04
N GLN A 23 19.44 62.22 -34.69
CA GLN A 23 19.43 63.54 -35.34
C GLN A 23 20.73 64.34 -35.11
N MET A 24 21.47 64.03 -34.04
CA MET A 24 22.78 64.63 -33.71
C MET A 24 23.96 63.67 -33.91
N CYS A 25 23.75 62.50 -34.55
CA CYS A 25 24.80 61.53 -34.85
C CYS A 25 25.67 61.14 -33.65
N ASN A 26 25.06 61.03 -32.47
CA ASN A 26 25.75 60.82 -31.20
C ASN A 26 25.28 59.57 -30.45
N VAL A 27 24.47 58.73 -31.09
CA VAL A 27 24.11 57.38 -30.65
C VAL A 27 24.50 56.38 -31.73
N CYS A 28 24.75 55.13 -31.36
CA CYS A 28 25.08 54.11 -32.35
C CYS A 28 23.82 53.63 -33.09
N ALA A 29 23.98 53.31 -34.37
CA ALA A 29 22.98 52.58 -35.13
C ALA A 29 22.88 51.13 -34.60
N PRO A 30 21.75 50.42 -34.82
CA PRO A 30 21.64 49.01 -34.44
C PRO A 30 22.81 48.19 -35.00
N LEU A 31 23.35 47.28 -34.18
CA LEU A 31 24.55 46.49 -34.42
C LEU A 31 25.86 47.29 -34.46
N TYR A 32 25.92 48.44 -33.79
CA TYR A 32 27.16 49.20 -33.57
C TYR A 32 27.30 49.60 -32.10
N PHE A 33 28.52 49.59 -31.58
CA PHE A 33 28.77 49.72 -30.14
C PHE A 33 29.94 50.65 -29.78
N GLY A 34 29.94 51.10 -28.52
CA GLY A 34 30.99 51.88 -27.90
C GLY A 34 31.03 53.35 -28.33
N ASP A 35 31.97 54.11 -27.74
CA ASP A 35 32.10 55.56 -27.97
C ASP A 35 32.46 55.95 -29.41
N SER A 36 32.97 55.02 -30.20
CA SER A 36 33.26 55.21 -31.62
C SER A 36 32.19 54.64 -32.56
N CYS A 37 31.16 53.98 -32.01
CA CYS A 37 30.14 53.23 -32.75
C CYS A 37 30.75 52.32 -33.82
N SER A 38 31.55 51.35 -33.36
CA SER A 38 32.17 50.32 -34.19
C SER A 38 31.16 49.21 -34.52
N ALA A 39 31.28 48.55 -35.68
CA ALA A 39 30.36 47.49 -36.06
C ALA A 39 30.48 46.29 -35.11
N CYS A 40 29.34 45.76 -34.68
CA CYS A 40 29.28 44.52 -33.91
C CYS A 40 29.85 43.34 -34.72
N PRO A 41 30.47 42.37 -34.04
CA PRO A 41 30.75 41.05 -34.62
C PRO A 41 29.44 40.31 -34.95
N ASP A 42 29.54 39.26 -35.77
CA ASP A 42 28.40 38.38 -36.07
C ASP A 42 28.15 37.46 -34.87
N CYS A 43 27.02 37.66 -34.19
CA CYS A 43 26.63 36.90 -33.01
C CYS A 43 25.79 35.65 -33.33
N GLY A 44 25.75 35.21 -34.60
CA GLY A 44 25.09 33.97 -35.00
C GLY A 44 23.57 34.00 -34.80
N THR A 45 22.96 32.81 -34.78
CA THR A 45 21.51 32.63 -34.57
C THR A 45 21.10 32.47 -33.11
N HIS A 46 22.09 32.36 -32.20
CA HIS A 46 21.91 32.08 -30.78
C HIS A 46 22.51 33.17 -29.89
N GLY A 47 22.64 34.41 -30.40
CA GLY A 47 23.15 35.52 -29.62
C GLY A 47 22.78 36.88 -30.19
N VAL A 48 22.85 37.88 -29.31
CA VAL A 48 22.55 39.28 -29.63
C VAL A 48 23.74 40.14 -29.22
N CYS A 49 24.18 41.06 -30.09
CA CYS A 49 25.26 41.97 -29.76
C CYS A 49 24.82 42.98 -28.69
N ASN A 50 25.65 43.19 -27.67
CA ASN A 50 25.52 44.31 -26.73
C ASN A 50 25.92 45.62 -27.44
N ASP A 51 24.95 46.18 -28.18
CA ASP A 51 25.11 47.36 -29.02
C ASP A 51 24.72 48.67 -28.30
N GLY A 52 24.93 49.81 -28.96
CA GLY A 52 24.70 51.14 -28.39
C GLY A 52 25.96 51.82 -27.86
N ARG A 53 25.84 53.09 -27.48
CA ARG A 53 27.00 53.95 -27.16
C ARG A 53 27.78 53.44 -25.94
N GLU A 54 27.06 52.93 -24.95
CA GLU A 54 27.65 52.30 -23.75
C GLU A 54 27.84 50.79 -23.93
N GLY A 55 27.46 50.26 -25.11
CA GLY A 55 27.54 48.85 -25.41
C GLY A 55 28.99 48.39 -25.54
N SER A 56 29.25 47.18 -25.06
CA SER A 56 30.59 46.59 -25.05
C SER A 56 30.99 45.95 -26.39
N GLY A 57 30.01 45.63 -27.23
CA GLY A 57 30.21 44.93 -28.50
C GLY A 57 30.40 43.43 -28.39
N ASN A 58 30.33 42.88 -27.18
CA ASN A 58 30.34 41.45 -26.96
C ASN A 58 28.98 40.85 -27.33
N CYS A 59 28.99 39.60 -27.80
CA CYS A 59 27.77 38.84 -28.03
C CYS A 59 27.24 38.28 -26.71
N GLU A 60 25.97 38.54 -26.41
CA GLU A 60 25.22 37.89 -25.34
C GLU A 60 24.49 36.70 -25.95
N CYS A 61 24.93 35.49 -25.63
CA CYS A 61 24.33 34.26 -26.15
C CYS A 61 23.04 33.89 -25.39
N ASP A 62 22.15 33.15 -26.07
CA ASP A 62 20.98 32.52 -25.47
C ASP A 62 21.39 31.49 -24.41
N GLU A 63 20.52 31.26 -23.42
CA GLU A 63 20.79 30.34 -22.30
C GLU A 63 21.22 28.93 -22.79
N GLY A 64 22.43 28.51 -22.40
CA GLY A 64 23.03 27.23 -22.77
C GLY A 64 24.06 27.30 -23.92
N PHE A 65 24.18 28.43 -24.63
CA PHE A 65 25.12 28.63 -25.73
C PHE A 65 26.25 29.57 -25.32
N GLY A 66 27.49 29.31 -25.77
CA GLY A 66 28.68 30.07 -25.39
C GLY A 66 29.64 30.34 -26.55
N GLY A 67 30.65 31.18 -26.29
CA GLY A 67 31.69 31.61 -27.24
C GLY A 67 31.51 33.04 -27.74
N ASP A 68 32.60 33.66 -28.22
CA ASP A 68 32.65 35.10 -28.57
C ASP A 68 31.66 35.55 -29.67
N ALA A 69 31.10 34.60 -30.42
CA ALA A 69 30.23 34.84 -31.57
C ALA A 69 28.91 34.06 -31.54
N CYS A 70 28.63 33.21 -30.54
CA CYS A 70 27.41 32.39 -30.46
C CYS A 70 26.98 31.70 -31.79
N THR A 71 27.94 31.29 -32.64
CA THR A 71 27.68 30.71 -33.98
C THR A 71 27.76 29.19 -34.00
N ASP A 72 26.99 28.56 -34.90
CA ASP A 72 26.95 27.09 -35.09
C ASP A 72 28.29 26.47 -35.53
N GLU A 73 29.20 27.25 -36.13
CA GLU A 73 30.50 26.75 -36.61
C GLU A 73 31.51 26.50 -35.50
N VAL A 74 31.36 27.18 -34.36
CA VAL A 74 32.13 26.98 -33.13
C VAL A 74 31.14 26.85 -31.98
N LEU A 75 30.17 25.95 -32.13
CA LEU A 75 29.17 25.71 -31.11
C LEU A 75 29.91 25.23 -29.86
N MET A 76 29.90 26.05 -28.81
CA MET A 76 30.27 25.67 -27.45
C MET A 76 28.97 25.75 -26.65
N CYS A 77 28.58 24.66 -26.03
CA CYS A 77 27.58 24.78 -24.98
C CYS A 77 28.27 25.37 -23.75
N ASP A 78 27.53 26.17 -22.99
CA ASP A 78 27.99 26.57 -21.67
C ASP A 78 28.22 25.31 -20.80
N ALA A 79 29.15 25.43 -19.84
CA ALA A 79 29.46 24.34 -18.93
C ALA A 79 28.16 23.82 -18.27
N GLY A 80 27.93 22.51 -18.34
CA GLY A 80 26.69 21.89 -17.86
C GLY A 80 25.55 21.82 -18.89
N TYR A 81 25.78 22.08 -20.17
CA TYR A 81 24.80 21.85 -21.26
C TYR A 81 25.41 20.97 -22.36
N PHE A 82 24.61 20.11 -22.99
CA PHE A 82 25.09 19.06 -23.91
C PHE A 82 24.28 18.91 -25.21
N GLY A 83 24.94 18.35 -26.21
CA GLY A 83 24.34 17.99 -27.50
C GLY A 83 24.18 19.19 -28.45
N PRO A 84 23.70 18.94 -29.68
CA PRO A 84 23.59 19.98 -30.72
C PRO A 84 22.53 21.05 -30.41
N SER A 85 21.70 20.84 -29.40
CA SER A 85 20.70 21.81 -28.93
C SER A 85 21.05 22.41 -27.57
N CYS A 86 22.24 22.13 -27.04
CA CYS A 86 22.71 22.55 -25.72
C CYS A 86 21.62 22.39 -24.64
N SER A 87 21.18 21.16 -24.42
CA SER A 87 20.22 20.79 -23.37
C SER A 87 20.92 20.78 -22.00
N PRO A 88 20.26 21.22 -20.90
CA PRO A 88 20.89 21.21 -19.58
C PRO A 88 21.20 19.79 -19.13
N CYS A 89 22.37 19.61 -18.51
CA CYS A 89 22.73 18.38 -17.82
C CYS A 89 21.94 18.26 -16.51
N SER A 90 21.31 17.12 -16.29
CA SER A 90 20.60 16.81 -15.03
C SER A 90 21.50 16.11 -14.00
N CYS A 91 22.82 16.15 -14.20
CA CYS A 91 23.80 15.51 -13.34
C CYS A 91 23.85 16.19 -11.96
N SER A 92 24.10 15.42 -10.91
CA SER A 92 24.34 15.95 -9.57
C SER A 92 25.66 16.73 -9.50
N GLU A 93 25.87 17.47 -8.40
CA GLU A 93 27.13 18.18 -8.13
C GLU A 93 28.34 17.26 -7.90
N HIS A 94 28.14 15.93 -7.87
CA HIS A 94 29.18 14.91 -7.63
C HIS A 94 29.60 14.18 -8.91
N SER A 95 29.52 14.87 -10.04
CA SER A 95 29.88 14.29 -11.33
C SER A 95 30.30 15.32 -12.35
N GLN A 96 30.94 14.79 -13.39
CA GLN A 96 31.25 15.54 -14.60
C GLN A 96 30.28 15.12 -15.70
N CYS A 97 29.47 16.06 -16.15
CA CYS A 97 28.63 15.83 -17.31
C CYS A 97 29.50 15.71 -18.57
N SER A 98 29.12 14.79 -19.46
CA SER A 98 29.53 14.78 -20.87
C SER A 98 28.82 15.94 -21.58
N ASP A 99 29.31 17.14 -21.30
CA ASP A 99 28.80 18.41 -21.77
C ASP A 99 29.51 18.87 -23.05
N GLY A 100 29.08 20.01 -23.58
CA GLY A 100 29.49 20.49 -24.88
C GLY A 100 28.73 19.84 -26.04
N VAL A 101 29.03 20.29 -27.24
CA VAL A 101 28.20 20.03 -28.43
C VAL A 101 28.25 18.59 -28.92
N MET A 102 29.36 17.91 -28.68
CA MET A 102 29.49 16.47 -28.91
C MET A 102 29.15 15.65 -27.66
N GLY A 103 28.87 16.32 -26.55
CA GLY A 103 28.40 15.73 -25.31
C GLY A 103 27.01 15.11 -25.48
N ASN A 104 26.77 14.03 -24.76
CA ASN A 104 25.51 13.28 -24.79
C ASN A 104 24.75 13.36 -23.46
N GLY A 105 25.23 14.18 -22.51
CA GLY A 105 24.56 14.42 -21.23
C GLY A 105 24.75 13.30 -20.21
N SER A 106 25.59 12.31 -20.49
CA SER A 106 25.88 11.25 -19.53
C SER A 106 26.79 11.78 -18.41
N CYS A 107 26.50 11.40 -17.17
CA CYS A 107 27.26 11.83 -16.00
C CYS A 107 28.39 10.83 -15.70
N ALA A 108 29.63 11.30 -15.65
CA ALA A 108 30.77 10.55 -15.16
C ALA A 108 30.96 10.86 -13.68
N CYS A 109 30.69 9.89 -12.82
CA CYS A 109 30.63 10.12 -11.38
C CYS A 109 32.01 10.29 -10.76
N ASP A 110 32.13 11.19 -9.78
CA ASP A 110 33.34 11.33 -8.99
C ASP A 110 33.59 10.08 -8.14
N SER A 111 34.84 9.86 -7.75
CA SER A 111 35.17 8.72 -6.87
C SER A 111 34.38 8.81 -5.57
N GLY A 112 33.58 7.81 -5.26
CA GLY A 112 32.62 7.91 -4.16
C GLY A 112 31.18 8.10 -4.63
N TRP A 113 30.87 8.15 -5.93
CA TRP A 113 29.51 8.36 -6.47
C TRP A 113 29.19 7.46 -7.68
N GLU A 114 27.93 7.07 -7.86
CA GLU A 114 27.41 6.15 -8.89
C GLU A 114 25.96 6.53 -9.30
N GLY A 115 25.39 5.87 -10.32
CA GLY A 115 24.06 6.15 -10.86
C GLY A 115 24.08 6.96 -12.17
N SER A 116 22.98 6.98 -12.93
CA SER A 116 22.96 7.67 -14.23
C SER A 116 23.06 9.20 -14.13
N LEU A 117 22.70 9.75 -12.96
CA LEU A 117 22.83 11.17 -12.62
C LEU A 117 23.88 11.43 -11.53
N CYS A 118 24.58 10.38 -11.06
CA CYS A 118 25.61 10.45 -10.02
C CYS A 118 25.18 11.09 -8.70
N ASP A 119 23.90 11.00 -8.38
CA ASP A 119 23.26 11.46 -7.15
C ASP A 119 23.37 10.44 -6.01
N CYS A 120 24.12 9.34 -6.20
CA CYS A 120 24.25 8.25 -5.22
C CYS A 120 25.72 8.03 -4.82
N LEU A 121 26.03 7.71 -3.55
CA LEU A 121 27.41 7.43 -3.11
C LEU A 121 27.88 6.01 -3.49
N SER A 122 29.01 5.88 -4.20
CA SER A 122 29.67 4.60 -4.48
C SER A 122 30.28 4.03 -3.20
N GLY A 123 29.86 2.83 -2.81
CA GLY A 123 30.34 2.16 -1.61
C GLY A 123 29.45 2.36 -0.38
N SER A 124 28.37 3.13 -0.47
CA SER A 124 27.14 2.68 0.20
C SER A 124 26.59 1.55 -0.65
N HIS A 125 26.86 0.32 -0.22
CA HIS A 125 25.74 -0.61 -0.14
C HIS A 125 24.73 0.16 0.70
N MET A 126 23.82 0.87 0.05
CA MET A 126 22.56 0.23 -0.22
C MET A 126 21.45 1.30 -0.59
N ILE A 127 20.80 1.08 -1.73
CA ILE A 127 19.61 1.73 -2.34
C ILE A 127 19.54 3.26 -2.57
N SER A 128 19.85 3.66 -3.81
CA SER A 128 18.85 4.22 -4.74
C SER A 128 19.21 3.93 -6.20
N CYS A 129 19.14 2.66 -6.59
CA CYS A 129 19.04 2.23 -7.99
C CYS A 129 18.56 0.77 -8.13
N LEU A 130 17.83 0.22 -7.15
CA LEU A 130 17.22 -1.10 -7.28
C LEU A 130 15.84 -1.00 -7.94
N SER A 131 15.59 -1.90 -8.87
CA SER A 131 14.24 -2.19 -9.38
C SER A 131 13.36 -2.67 -8.21
N ILE A 132 12.14 -2.16 -8.10
CA ILE A 132 11.09 -2.61 -7.15
C ILE A 132 10.87 -4.15 -7.23
N SER A 133 11.36 -4.81 -8.29
CA SER A 133 11.28 -6.25 -8.49
C SER A 133 12.19 -7.13 -7.60
N SER A 134 12.90 -6.60 -6.60
CA SER A 134 13.79 -7.41 -5.73
C SER A 134 13.67 -7.16 -4.22
N ILE A 135 12.75 -6.31 -3.76
CA ILE A 135 12.63 -5.94 -2.33
C ILE A 135 12.50 -7.17 -1.43
N TRP A 136 11.63 -8.11 -1.80
CA TRP A 136 11.40 -9.32 -1.02
C TRP A 136 12.34 -10.48 -1.38
N ARG A 137 13.24 -10.33 -2.36
CA ARG A 137 14.15 -11.44 -2.76
C ARG A 137 15.32 -11.64 -1.80
N ASP A 138 15.79 -10.55 -1.20
CA ASP A 138 16.96 -10.54 -0.32
C ASP A 138 16.56 -10.34 1.16
N VAL A 139 15.31 -10.66 1.50
CA VAL A 139 14.78 -10.60 2.86
C VAL A 139 15.44 -11.66 3.74
N SER A 140 15.83 -11.23 4.95
CA SER A 140 16.27 -12.13 6.02
C SER A 140 15.21 -13.20 6.26
N GLN A 141 15.62 -14.48 6.24
CA GLN A 141 14.73 -15.60 6.57
C GLN A 141 14.54 -15.77 8.07
N ASP A 142 15.25 -15.00 8.90
CA ASP A 142 15.08 -14.99 10.35
C ASP A 142 14.07 -13.88 10.73
N PRO A 143 12.81 -14.22 11.05
CA PRO A 143 11.80 -13.25 11.48
C PRO A 143 12.03 -12.76 12.91
N ILE A 144 11.40 -11.63 13.24
CA ILE A 144 11.13 -11.28 14.63
C ILE A 144 9.94 -12.11 15.09
N LYS A 145 10.16 -13.04 16.03
CA LYS A 145 9.11 -13.84 16.67
C LYS A 145 8.58 -13.13 17.92
N LEU A 146 7.26 -12.98 18.00
CA LEU A 146 6.56 -12.35 19.12
C LEU A 146 5.53 -13.33 19.69
N THR A 147 5.52 -13.45 21.02
CA THR A 147 4.52 -14.21 21.75
C THR A 147 3.72 -13.29 22.68
N ASP A 148 2.56 -13.75 23.12
CA ASP A 148 1.77 -13.03 24.11
C ASP A 148 2.47 -13.13 25.48
N PRO A 149 2.77 -12.02 26.19
CA PRO A 149 3.58 -12.08 27.42
C PRO A 149 2.98 -12.92 28.55
N ASP A 150 1.66 -13.10 28.56
CA ASP A 150 0.92 -13.97 29.45
C ASP A 150 0.25 -15.14 28.71
N GLY A 151 0.67 -15.39 27.47
CA GLY A 151 0.20 -16.47 26.63
C GLY A 151 0.34 -17.82 27.30
N SER A 152 -0.67 -18.65 27.06
CA SER A 152 -0.83 -19.98 27.60
C SER A 152 -1.30 -20.95 26.52
N ALA A 153 -1.32 -22.24 26.84
CA ALA A 153 -1.77 -23.26 25.91
C ALA A 153 -3.20 -22.97 25.43
N LEU A 154 -3.40 -23.10 24.12
CA LEU A 154 -4.66 -22.90 23.42
C LEU A 154 -5.17 -21.46 23.39
N ASP A 155 -4.31 -20.45 23.60
CA ASP A 155 -4.71 -19.04 23.43
C ASP A 155 -4.69 -18.59 21.96
N TYR A 156 -3.93 -19.30 21.12
CA TYR A 156 -3.87 -19.14 19.67
C TYR A 156 -3.64 -17.70 19.21
N LEU A 157 -2.56 -17.06 19.67
CA LEU A 157 -2.16 -15.73 19.20
C LEU A 157 -2.06 -15.71 17.67
N GLY A 158 -2.92 -14.91 17.04
CA GLY A 158 -3.01 -14.84 15.58
C GLY A 158 -3.62 -13.55 15.05
N TYR A 159 -4.20 -13.60 13.84
CA TYR A 159 -4.87 -12.48 13.16
C TYR A 159 -4.09 -11.16 13.21
N PRO A 160 -2.85 -11.15 12.69
CA PRO A 160 -2.00 -9.98 12.78
C PRO A 160 -2.60 -8.83 11.96
N LEU A 161 -2.46 -7.62 12.48
CA LEU A 161 -2.78 -6.37 11.78
C LEU A 161 -1.61 -5.41 11.91
N LEU A 162 -1.10 -4.94 10.78
CA LEU A 162 -0.13 -3.84 10.72
C LEU A 162 -0.84 -2.51 10.44
N SER A 163 -0.41 -1.44 11.11
CA SER A 163 -0.78 -0.09 10.70
C SER A 163 -0.23 0.25 9.33
N ALA A 164 -0.89 1.19 8.65
CA ALA A 164 -0.46 1.67 7.35
C ALA A 164 1.01 2.17 7.35
N ASP A 165 1.45 2.80 8.45
CA ASP A 165 2.82 3.27 8.63
C ASP A 165 3.79 2.23 9.22
N GLY A 166 3.32 1.02 9.55
CA GLY A 166 4.11 -0.07 10.11
C GLY A 166 4.64 0.17 11.53
N LEU A 167 4.05 1.09 12.29
CA LEU A 167 4.45 1.42 13.67
C LEU A 167 3.62 0.72 14.75
N VAL A 168 2.45 0.19 14.39
CA VAL A 168 1.57 -0.53 15.30
C VAL A 168 1.33 -1.92 14.72
N LEU A 169 1.54 -2.93 15.55
CA LEU A 169 1.18 -4.32 15.28
C LEU A 169 0.16 -4.76 16.32
N VAL A 170 -0.88 -5.45 15.87
CA VAL A 170 -1.89 -6.06 16.74
C VAL A 170 -1.90 -7.56 16.47
N GLY A 171 -1.96 -8.35 17.53
CA GLY A 171 -2.23 -9.79 17.52
C GLY A 171 -3.42 -10.11 18.40
N ALA A 172 -4.16 -11.16 18.05
CA ALA A 172 -5.36 -11.59 18.73
C ALA A 172 -5.19 -12.98 19.35
N SER A 173 -5.20 -13.05 20.67
CA SER A 173 -5.22 -14.29 21.45
C SER A 173 -6.68 -14.60 21.79
N HIS A 174 -7.43 -15.08 20.81
CA HIS A 174 -8.90 -15.10 20.90
C HIS A 174 -9.46 -16.20 21.82
N ALA A 175 -8.64 -17.13 22.30
CA ALA A 175 -9.04 -18.12 23.30
C ALA A 175 -8.46 -17.81 24.69
N ASP A 176 -7.84 -16.64 24.83
CA ASP A 176 -7.34 -16.15 26.10
C ASP A 176 -8.46 -15.94 27.14
N SER A 177 -8.13 -16.13 28.41
CA SER A 177 -9.08 -16.30 29.51
C SER A 177 -9.16 -15.12 30.48
N GLU A 178 -8.77 -13.92 30.05
CA GLU A 178 -8.73 -12.69 30.87
C GLU A 178 -10.03 -12.38 31.64
N MET A 179 -11.20 -12.53 31.00
CA MET A 179 -12.51 -12.21 31.58
C MET A 179 -13.43 -13.43 31.74
N GLY A 180 -12.87 -14.63 31.56
CA GLY A 180 -13.59 -15.91 31.52
C GLY A 180 -12.95 -16.82 30.49
N SER A 181 -13.22 -18.13 30.55
CA SER A 181 -12.64 -19.10 29.59
C SER A 181 -12.89 -18.64 28.15
N ASN A 182 -11.84 -18.55 27.34
CA ASN A 182 -11.92 -18.15 25.92
C ASN A 182 -12.63 -16.80 25.65
N SER A 183 -12.56 -15.86 26.59
CA SER A 183 -13.08 -14.50 26.38
C SER A 183 -12.37 -13.74 25.25
N GLY A 184 -11.09 -14.06 25.01
CA GLY A 184 -10.23 -13.48 24.00
C GLY A 184 -9.64 -12.11 24.38
N SER A 185 -8.52 -11.76 23.76
CA SER A 185 -7.83 -10.49 23.96
C SER A 185 -7.04 -10.06 22.72
N LEU A 186 -6.60 -8.79 22.71
CA LEU A 186 -5.69 -8.26 21.70
C LEU A 186 -4.41 -7.74 22.37
N SER A 187 -3.27 -8.18 21.87
CA SER A 187 -1.96 -7.63 22.22
C SER A 187 -1.54 -6.60 21.16
N VAL A 188 -1.22 -5.39 21.61
CA VAL A 188 -0.90 -4.24 20.75
C VAL A 188 0.52 -3.76 21.04
N TRP A 189 1.40 -3.92 20.05
CA TRP A 189 2.76 -3.40 20.08
C TRP A 189 2.80 -2.05 19.35
N GLU A 190 3.08 -0.97 20.08
CA GLU A 190 3.27 0.36 19.51
C GLU A 190 4.75 0.78 19.64
N ARG A 191 5.48 0.78 18.51
CA ARG A 191 6.86 1.26 18.47
C ARG A 191 6.91 2.76 18.19
N PRO A 192 7.87 3.50 18.76
CA PRO A 192 7.97 4.95 18.58
C PRO A 192 8.44 5.37 17.17
N ASN A 193 9.09 4.47 16.46
CA ASN A 193 9.61 4.65 15.11
C ASN A 193 10.00 3.27 14.54
N ARG A 194 10.27 3.22 13.23
CA ARG A 194 10.67 1.98 12.54
C ARG A 194 12.01 1.40 13.01
N TYR A 195 12.86 2.17 13.67
CA TYR A 195 14.16 1.71 14.17
C TYR A 195 14.08 0.89 15.46
N THR A 196 12.90 0.87 16.10
CA THR A 196 12.70 0.08 17.31
C THR A 196 12.09 -1.26 16.91
N SER A 197 12.75 -2.36 17.27
CA SER A 197 12.22 -3.69 17.03
C SER A 197 10.93 -3.89 17.84
N PHE A 198 9.96 -4.62 17.27
CA PHE A 198 8.76 -5.02 18.02
C PHE A 198 9.10 -5.90 19.23
N SER A 199 10.19 -6.67 19.17
CA SER A 199 10.68 -7.49 20.30
C SER A 199 11.08 -6.65 21.52
N ASP A 200 11.43 -5.38 21.32
CA ASP A 200 11.82 -4.45 22.40
C ASP A 200 10.62 -3.72 23.01
N ILE A 201 9.43 -3.91 22.44
CA ILE A 201 8.19 -3.28 22.88
C ILE A 201 7.42 -4.23 23.78
N THR A 202 7.14 -3.79 25.00
CA THR A 202 6.12 -4.45 25.82
C THR A 202 4.73 -4.14 25.25
N PRO A 203 3.96 -5.14 24.81
CA PRO A 203 2.63 -4.90 24.29
C PRO A 203 1.68 -4.47 25.40
N MET A 204 0.61 -3.83 24.99
CA MET A 204 -0.52 -3.52 25.85
C MET A 204 -1.71 -4.39 25.44
N LYS A 205 -2.47 -4.82 26.45
CA LYS A 205 -3.59 -5.75 26.27
C LYS A 205 -4.91 -5.01 26.21
N LEU A 206 -5.74 -5.34 25.22
CA LEU A 206 -7.12 -4.86 25.08
C LEU A 206 -8.08 -6.04 25.24
N ILE A 207 -9.16 -5.80 25.97
CA ILE A 207 -10.18 -6.81 26.33
C ILE A 207 -11.59 -6.23 26.13
N ASP A 208 -12.61 -7.08 26.00
CA ASP A 208 -14.00 -6.65 26.22
C ASP A 208 -14.22 -6.49 27.73
N PRO A 209 -14.49 -5.28 28.25
CA PRO A 209 -14.79 -5.09 29.67
C PRO A 209 -16.03 -5.85 30.14
N ASN A 210 -16.91 -6.26 29.22
CA ASN A 210 -18.09 -7.07 29.48
C ASN A 210 -17.96 -8.49 28.90
N GLY A 211 -16.74 -8.91 28.52
CA GLY A 211 -16.49 -10.22 27.91
C GLY A 211 -16.96 -11.37 28.79
N GLY A 212 -17.66 -12.31 28.17
CA GLY A 212 -18.13 -13.56 28.73
C GLY A 212 -17.25 -14.76 28.35
N VAL A 213 -17.70 -15.94 28.78
CA VAL A 213 -17.09 -17.22 28.39
C VAL A 213 -17.36 -17.47 26.91
N ASP A 214 -16.33 -17.89 26.17
CA ASP A 214 -16.38 -18.22 24.73
C ASP A 214 -16.82 -17.05 23.83
N ASP A 215 -16.62 -15.79 24.24
CA ASP A 215 -16.91 -14.63 23.39
C ASP A 215 -15.89 -14.49 22.22
N ASN A 216 -14.69 -15.02 22.43
CA ASN A 216 -13.56 -15.09 21.50
C ASN A 216 -13.19 -13.77 20.82
N LEU A 217 -12.96 -12.70 21.58
CA LEU A 217 -12.50 -11.43 21.05
C LEU A 217 -11.21 -11.62 20.23
N GLY A 218 -11.24 -11.16 18.98
CA GLY A 218 -10.14 -11.23 18.04
C GLY A 218 -10.18 -12.44 17.10
N TYR A 219 -11.15 -13.36 17.22
CA TYR A 219 -11.26 -14.53 16.33
C TYR A 219 -11.51 -14.15 14.87
N GLY A 220 -12.25 -13.06 14.62
CA GLY A 220 -12.34 -12.49 13.27
C GLY A 220 -11.28 -11.41 13.03
N GLY A 221 -10.24 -11.32 13.83
CA GLY A 221 -9.16 -10.34 13.68
C GLY A 221 -9.58 -8.89 13.89
N ALA A 222 -8.70 -7.98 13.46
CA ALA A 222 -8.84 -6.55 13.68
C ALA A 222 -8.59 -5.72 12.41
N THR A 223 -9.01 -4.46 12.45
CA THR A 223 -8.74 -3.45 11.41
C THR A 223 -8.53 -2.08 12.05
N MET A 224 -7.81 -1.18 11.36
CA MET A 224 -7.42 0.11 11.91
C MET A 224 -7.37 1.20 10.83
N SER A 225 -7.72 2.43 11.23
CA SER A 225 -7.62 3.60 10.37
C SER A 225 -6.15 4.00 10.11
N GLN A 226 -5.88 4.70 9.01
CA GLN A 226 -4.52 5.08 8.63
C GLN A 226 -3.86 6.03 9.65
N ASP A 227 -4.65 6.86 10.31
CA ASP A 227 -4.20 7.73 11.39
C ASP A 227 -3.98 7.00 12.73
N THR A 228 -4.28 5.70 12.78
CA THR A 228 -4.22 4.82 13.96
C THR A 228 -5.06 5.32 15.14
N LEU A 229 -6.12 6.09 14.90
CA LEU A 229 -6.99 6.58 15.97
C LEU A 229 -8.16 5.65 16.28
N THR A 230 -8.57 4.84 15.30
CA THR A 230 -9.68 3.90 15.42
C THR A 230 -9.19 2.49 15.17
N LEU A 231 -9.36 1.60 16.15
CA LEU A 231 -9.10 0.17 16.06
C LEU A 231 -10.43 -0.56 16.27
N ALA A 232 -10.76 -1.50 15.40
CA ALA A 232 -11.94 -2.35 15.53
C ALA A 232 -11.55 -3.83 15.49
N ALA A 233 -12.12 -4.64 16.37
CA ALA A 233 -11.92 -6.08 16.40
C ALA A 233 -13.23 -6.80 16.69
N SER A 234 -13.37 -8.03 16.18
CA SER A 234 -14.61 -8.79 16.33
C SER A 234 -14.57 -9.82 17.44
N SER A 235 -15.71 -10.04 18.07
CA SER A 235 -15.97 -11.08 19.06
C SER A 235 -17.18 -11.89 18.59
N PRO A 236 -17.00 -12.79 17.61
CA PRO A 236 -18.12 -13.35 16.84
C PRO A 236 -18.95 -14.38 17.61
N GLN A 237 -18.49 -14.85 18.77
CA GLN A 237 -19.20 -15.82 19.59
C GLN A 237 -19.84 -15.20 20.83
N ASP A 238 -19.82 -13.87 20.95
CA ASP A 238 -20.38 -13.14 22.08
C ASP A 238 -21.80 -13.59 22.46
N PHE A 239 -21.90 -14.21 23.65
CA PHE A 239 -23.13 -14.78 24.20
C PHE A 239 -23.85 -13.83 25.16
N THR A 240 -23.25 -12.68 25.49
CA THR A 240 -23.69 -11.81 26.58
C THR A 240 -25.01 -11.09 26.30
N GLU A 241 -25.29 -10.78 25.04
CA GLU A 241 -26.51 -10.07 24.65
C GLU A 241 -27.58 -10.99 24.04
N ARG A 242 -27.19 -11.99 23.24
CA ARG A 242 -28.07 -12.93 22.51
C ARG A 242 -27.31 -14.23 22.20
N GLU A 243 -28.00 -15.36 22.03
CA GLU A 243 -27.36 -16.66 21.72
C GLU A 243 -26.50 -16.58 20.42
N ASN A 244 -25.18 -16.43 20.57
CA ASN A 244 -24.21 -16.40 19.46
C ASN A 244 -24.44 -15.23 18.48
N GLY A 245 -24.78 -14.06 19.03
CA GLY A 245 -25.05 -12.85 18.23
C GLY A 245 -23.78 -12.29 17.59
N GLY A 246 -22.65 -12.39 18.29
CA GLY A 246 -21.39 -11.77 17.91
C GLY A 246 -21.40 -10.25 18.03
N SER A 247 -20.23 -9.64 18.12
CA SER A 247 -20.06 -8.20 18.23
C SER A 247 -18.78 -7.69 17.56
N VAL A 248 -18.73 -6.38 17.33
CA VAL A 248 -17.49 -5.66 16.96
C VAL A 248 -17.23 -4.58 17.99
N LEU A 249 -16.06 -4.65 18.63
CA LEU A 249 -15.58 -3.63 19.56
C LEU A 249 -14.75 -2.60 18.82
N VAL A 250 -15.01 -1.33 19.08
CA VAL A 250 -14.31 -0.20 18.46
C VAL A 250 -13.68 0.66 19.55
N TRP A 251 -12.34 0.66 19.59
CA TRP A 251 -11.57 1.59 20.40
C TRP A 251 -11.24 2.83 19.60
N GLN A 252 -11.63 3.99 20.12
CA GLN A 252 -11.30 5.27 19.50
C GLN A 252 -10.59 6.19 20.48
N ARG A 253 -9.31 6.46 20.19
CA ARG A 253 -8.49 7.38 20.98
C ARG A 253 -8.59 8.81 20.44
N ALA A 254 -8.42 9.78 21.32
CA ALA A 254 -8.52 11.20 20.96
C ALA A 254 -7.35 11.68 20.06
N ASN A 255 -6.16 11.09 20.23
CA ASN A 255 -4.96 11.32 19.45
C ASN A 255 -3.93 10.21 19.75
N THR A 256 -2.85 10.14 18.98
CA THR A 256 -1.79 9.13 19.12
C THR A 256 -0.93 9.26 20.37
N SER A 257 -1.04 10.36 21.14
CA SER A 257 -0.38 10.45 22.46
C SER A 257 -1.14 9.67 23.54
N VAL A 258 -2.41 9.33 23.29
CA VAL A 258 -3.20 8.46 24.15
C VAL A 258 -3.04 7.02 23.66
N ARG A 259 -2.56 6.12 24.52
CA ARG A 259 -2.53 4.69 24.21
C ARG A 259 -3.95 4.14 24.19
N PHE A 260 -4.22 3.09 23.40
CA PHE A 260 -5.53 2.42 23.45
C PHE A 260 -5.83 1.80 24.82
N ALA A 261 -4.81 1.47 25.61
CA ALA A 261 -4.95 1.00 26.98
C ALA A 261 -5.59 2.12 27.83
N GLY A 262 -6.79 1.86 28.31
CA GLY A 262 -7.61 2.83 29.06
C GLY A 262 -8.67 3.56 28.22
N VAL A 263 -8.74 3.30 26.91
CA VAL A 263 -9.90 3.69 26.10
C VAL A 263 -10.96 2.60 26.25
N THR A 264 -12.16 2.98 26.66
CA THR A 264 -13.30 2.05 26.70
C THR A 264 -13.84 1.85 25.28
N PRO A 265 -13.95 0.61 24.78
CA PRO A 265 -14.49 0.37 23.46
C PRO A 265 -16.00 0.61 23.43
N VAL A 266 -16.48 0.97 22.25
CA VAL A 266 -17.90 0.92 21.90
C VAL A 266 -18.20 -0.45 21.29
N LYS A 267 -19.34 -1.05 21.65
CA LYS A 267 -19.75 -2.37 21.19
C LYS A 267 -20.86 -2.26 20.16
N LEU A 268 -20.64 -2.83 18.98
CA LEU A 268 -21.60 -2.89 17.88
C LEU A 268 -22.18 -4.30 17.78
N THR A 269 -23.51 -4.40 17.60
CA THR A 269 -24.25 -5.67 17.49
C THR A 269 -25.23 -5.63 16.31
N ASP A 270 -25.68 -6.80 15.83
CA ASP A 270 -26.75 -6.85 14.83
C ASP A 270 -28.10 -6.53 15.51
N PRO A 271 -28.78 -5.43 15.11
CA PRO A 271 -30.06 -5.08 15.71
C PRO A 271 -31.16 -6.12 15.42
N ALA A 272 -31.06 -6.87 14.31
CA ALA A 272 -32.18 -7.58 13.71
C ALA A 272 -32.26 -9.08 14.03
N THR A 273 -31.17 -9.71 14.47
CA THR A 273 -31.12 -11.17 14.67
C THR A 273 -30.61 -11.55 16.06
N THR A 274 -30.83 -12.82 16.44
CA THR A 274 -30.36 -13.37 17.72
C THR A 274 -29.10 -14.21 17.58
N SER A 275 -28.76 -14.69 16.37
CA SER A 275 -27.62 -15.55 16.10
C SER A 275 -27.01 -15.23 14.73
N SER A 276 -26.24 -14.13 14.67
CA SER A 276 -25.62 -13.62 13.44
C SER A 276 -24.13 -13.95 13.30
N ARG A 277 -23.44 -14.22 14.42
CA ARG A 277 -21.97 -14.25 14.52
C ARG A 277 -21.30 -13.03 13.88
N LEU A 278 -21.77 -11.84 14.24
CA LEU A 278 -21.26 -10.59 13.71
C LEU A 278 -19.73 -10.51 13.88
N GLY A 279 -19.05 -10.19 12.77
CA GLY A 279 -17.62 -9.99 12.73
C GLY A 279 -16.81 -11.27 12.53
N GLN A 280 -17.44 -12.42 12.27
CA GLN A 280 -16.72 -13.68 12.05
C GLN A 280 -15.72 -13.60 10.88
N GLY A 281 -16.12 -13.01 9.75
CA GLY A 281 -15.22 -12.77 8.60
C GLY A 281 -14.25 -11.59 8.76
N GLY A 282 -14.24 -11.01 9.96
CA GLY A 282 -13.46 -9.85 10.34
C GLY A 282 -14.05 -8.50 9.94
N PRO A 283 -13.77 -7.45 10.74
CA PRO A 283 -14.13 -6.09 10.38
C PRO A 283 -13.19 -5.52 9.31
N SER A 284 -13.69 -4.59 8.50
CA SER A 284 -12.88 -3.81 7.55
C SER A 284 -13.22 -2.33 7.65
N LEU A 285 -12.20 -1.47 7.74
CA LEU A 285 -12.33 -0.04 8.00
C LEU A 285 -11.62 0.79 6.92
N SER A 286 -12.25 1.88 6.49
CA SER A 286 -11.64 2.83 5.55
C SER A 286 -10.48 3.58 6.21
N ALA A 287 -9.52 4.08 5.41
CA ALA A 287 -8.32 4.73 5.94
C ALA A 287 -8.64 5.98 6.77
N ASP A 288 -9.71 6.70 6.42
CA ASP A 288 -10.23 7.86 7.16
C ASP A 288 -11.06 7.49 8.41
N GLY A 289 -11.28 6.20 8.66
CA GLY A 289 -12.05 5.68 9.77
C GLY A 289 -13.54 5.99 9.71
N LEU A 290 -14.13 6.35 8.56
CA LEU A 290 -15.53 6.76 8.45
C LEU A 290 -16.50 5.63 8.09
N VAL A 291 -16.00 4.56 7.48
CA VAL A 291 -16.80 3.45 6.99
C VAL A 291 -16.28 2.15 7.59
N LEU A 292 -17.13 1.46 8.34
CA LEU A 292 -16.82 0.18 8.96
C LEU A 292 -17.78 -0.88 8.42
N ALA A 293 -17.26 -2.00 7.95
CA ALA A 293 -18.05 -3.14 7.50
C ALA A 293 -17.73 -4.39 8.33
N ALA A 294 -18.74 -5.21 8.61
CA ALA A 294 -18.58 -6.50 9.27
C ALA A 294 -19.60 -7.52 8.76
N ALA A 295 -19.17 -8.76 8.58
CA ALA A 295 -20.01 -9.84 8.05
C ALA A 295 -20.87 -10.46 9.15
N ILE A 296 -22.06 -10.91 8.78
CA ILE A 296 -23.02 -11.67 9.60
C ILE A 296 -23.39 -12.96 8.87
N PRO A 297 -22.52 -13.96 8.88
CA PRO A 297 -22.63 -15.13 8.00
C PRO A 297 -23.83 -16.02 8.32
N LEU A 298 -24.38 -15.97 9.53
CA LEU A 298 -25.54 -16.75 9.93
C LEU A 298 -26.88 -16.06 9.64
N ASP A 299 -26.87 -14.89 8.99
CA ASP A 299 -28.11 -14.21 8.64
C ASP A 299 -28.95 -15.05 7.67
N ASN A 300 -30.25 -15.15 7.99
CA ASN A 300 -31.19 -15.97 7.23
C ASN A 300 -32.24 -15.16 6.45
N ALA A 301 -32.04 -13.85 6.26
CA ALA A 301 -33.08 -13.00 5.68
C ALA A 301 -33.35 -13.30 4.19
N LYS A 302 -32.42 -13.97 3.50
CA LYS A 302 -32.53 -14.37 2.08
C LYS A 302 -32.57 -15.89 1.85
N GLY A 303 -32.32 -16.68 2.88
CA GLY A 303 -32.32 -18.14 2.85
C GLY A 303 -31.58 -18.69 4.06
N TYR A 304 -31.50 -20.01 4.26
CA TYR A 304 -30.66 -20.53 5.32
C TYR A 304 -29.19 -20.22 5.02
N TRP A 305 -28.50 -19.66 6.01
CA TRP A 305 -27.09 -19.26 5.96
C TRP A 305 -26.72 -18.41 4.74
N SER A 306 -27.69 -17.63 4.23
CA SER A 306 -27.46 -16.69 3.12
C SER A 306 -26.43 -15.61 3.46
N GLY A 307 -26.28 -15.32 4.76
CA GLY A 307 -25.39 -14.31 5.27
C GLY A 307 -25.74 -12.89 4.80
N ALA A 308 -25.04 -11.91 5.37
CA ALA A 308 -25.15 -10.50 4.98
C ALA A 308 -23.92 -9.72 5.47
N VAL A 309 -23.84 -8.45 5.07
CA VAL A 309 -22.83 -7.51 5.54
C VAL A 309 -23.51 -6.30 6.20
N LEU A 310 -23.07 -5.93 7.40
CA LEU A 310 -23.47 -4.68 8.04
C LEU A 310 -22.42 -3.62 7.76
N VAL A 311 -22.85 -2.43 7.36
CA VAL A 311 -21.99 -1.28 7.08
C VAL A 311 -22.44 -0.08 7.90
N TRP A 312 -21.57 0.42 8.76
CA TRP A 312 -21.77 1.67 9.50
C TRP A 312 -21.05 2.81 8.81
N GLU A 313 -21.76 3.91 8.58
CA GLU A 313 -21.25 5.06 7.84
C GLU A 313 -21.45 6.34 8.65
N ARG A 314 -20.36 6.86 9.23
CA ARG A 314 -20.39 8.09 10.02
C ARG A 314 -19.93 9.29 9.21
N ARG A 315 -20.48 10.47 9.50
CA ARG A 315 -20.16 11.70 8.76
C ARG A 315 -18.78 12.27 9.05
N ASN A 316 -18.23 11.97 10.23
CA ASN A 316 -16.89 12.35 10.66
C ASN A 316 -16.50 11.48 11.87
N VAL A 317 -15.21 11.49 12.21
CA VAL A 317 -14.66 10.69 13.30
C VAL A 317 -15.15 11.07 14.71
N THR A 318 -15.79 12.24 14.89
CA THR A 318 -16.33 12.62 16.23
C THR A 318 -17.67 11.96 16.54
N VAL A 319 -18.34 11.39 15.52
CA VAL A 319 -19.55 10.60 15.69
C VAL A 319 -19.14 9.16 16.00
N SER A 320 -19.68 8.60 17.07
CA SER A 320 -19.44 7.20 17.43
C SER A 320 -20.19 6.25 16.50
N PHE A 321 -19.68 5.04 16.31
CA PHE A 321 -20.33 4.07 15.41
C PHE A 321 -21.65 3.51 15.98
N ASP A 322 -21.82 3.46 17.30
CA ASP A 322 -23.08 3.05 17.95
C ASP A 322 -24.19 4.11 17.85
N ASP A 323 -23.84 5.36 17.55
CA ASP A 323 -24.81 6.42 17.23
C ASP A 323 -25.35 6.32 15.79
N VAL A 324 -24.81 5.41 14.98
CA VAL A 324 -25.16 5.22 13.56
C VAL A 324 -25.83 3.86 13.37
N SER A 325 -26.99 3.85 12.71
CA SER A 325 -27.62 2.59 12.32
C SER A 325 -26.91 1.97 11.12
N PRO A 326 -26.58 0.66 11.14
CA PRO A 326 -25.93 0.02 10.01
C PRO A 326 -26.90 -0.17 8.85
N THR A 327 -26.34 -0.09 7.65
CA THR A 327 -26.97 -0.55 6.41
C THR A 327 -26.69 -2.04 6.25
N LYS A 328 -27.71 -2.84 5.93
CA LYS A 328 -27.57 -4.28 5.71
C LYS A 328 -27.54 -4.58 4.21
N LEU A 329 -26.45 -5.17 3.75
CA LEU A 329 -26.20 -5.53 2.36
C LEU A 329 -26.34 -7.04 2.17
N PHE A 330 -26.83 -7.43 1.00
CA PHE A 330 -27.02 -8.81 0.60
C PHE A 330 -26.37 -9.06 -0.75
N GLU A 331 -26.11 -10.34 -1.00
CA GLU A 331 -25.64 -10.81 -2.28
C GLU A 331 -26.59 -10.51 -3.44
N SER A 332 -26.03 -10.50 -4.66
CA SER A 332 -26.76 -10.07 -5.86
C SER A 332 -27.90 -11.02 -6.26
N ASP A 333 -27.73 -12.32 -6.01
CA ASP A 333 -28.70 -13.38 -6.26
C ASP A 333 -29.32 -13.96 -4.98
N GLY A 334 -28.64 -13.82 -3.84
CA GLY A 334 -29.20 -13.98 -2.48
C GLY A 334 -30.12 -15.19 -2.36
N THR A 335 -29.59 -16.38 -2.63
CA THR A 335 -30.31 -17.64 -2.58
C THR A 335 -30.13 -18.33 -1.23
N ALA A 336 -30.98 -19.33 -0.95
CA ALA A 336 -30.71 -20.26 0.15
C ALA A 336 -29.52 -21.15 -0.24
N ASP A 337 -28.68 -21.51 0.74
CA ASP A 337 -27.54 -22.42 0.58
C ASP A 337 -26.28 -21.84 -0.11
N ASP A 338 -26.16 -20.50 -0.24
CA ASP A 338 -24.87 -19.82 -0.53
C ASP A 338 -23.85 -19.99 0.62
N GLY A 339 -24.30 -20.59 1.74
CA GLY A 339 -23.49 -21.31 2.72
C GLY A 339 -24.05 -22.72 2.89
N TYR A 340 -23.44 -23.75 2.30
CA TYR A 340 -23.81 -25.13 2.61
C TYR A 340 -23.07 -25.61 3.87
N GLY A 341 -23.82 -25.82 4.95
CA GLY A 341 -23.35 -26.62 6.08
C GLY A 341 -23.63 -28.09 5.82
N SER A 342 -22.59 -28.92 5.77
CA SER A 342 -22.77 -30.38 5.86
C SER A 342 -23.30 -30.74 7.25
N ALA A 343 -23.92 -31.93 7.34
CA ALA A 343 -24.40 -32.54 8.59
C ALA A 343 -23.28 -32.79 9.64
N ASP A 344 -22.03 -32.44 9.33
CA ASP A 344 -20.83 -32.71 10.12
C ASP A 344 -20.28 -31.46 10.85
N GLY A 345 -20.89 -30.28 10.66
CA GLY A 345 -20.98 -29.28 11.72
C GLY A 345 -20.11 -28.02 11.71
N PHE A 346 -19.29 -27.69 10.70
CA PHE A 346 -18.51 -26.42 10.76
C PHE A 346 -18.13 -25.81 9.40
N TRP A 347 -19.07 -25.20 8.65
CA TRP A 347 -18.74 -24.33 7.49
C TRP A 347 -19.78 -23.19 7.37
N TYR A 348 -19.33 -21.93 7.22
CA TYR A 348 -20.15 -20.71 7.39
C TYR A 348 -20.27 -19.90 6.07
N GLY A 349 -21.38 -19.20 5.84
CA GLY A 349 -21.53 -18.17 4.79
C GLY A 349 -20.56 -16.98 4.97
N PHE A 350 -20.66 -15.92 4.16
CA PHE A 350 -19.68 -14.82 4.02
C PHE A 350 -18.52 -14.77 5.04
N VAL A 351 -17.32 -15.18 4.61
CA VAL A 351 -16.18 -15.40 5.53
C VAL A 351 -15.06 -14.37 5.44
N GLY A 352 -15.10 -13.43 4.50
CA GLY A 352 -14.06 -12.41 4.36
C GLY A 352 -14.60 -11.08 3.85
N LEU A 353 -14.04 -9.98 4.34
CA LEU A 353 -14.34 -8.62 3.88
C LEU A 353 -13.07 -7.83 3.56
N ALA A 354 -13.15 -7.00 2.53
CA ALA A 354 -12.15 -5.99 2.22
C ALA A 354 -12.83 -4.69 1.80
N LEU A 355 -12.45 -3.59 2.46
CA LEU A 355 -12.85 -2.24 2.11
C LEU A 355 -11.62 -1.49 1.59
N SER A 356 -11.76 -0.79 0.46
CA SER A 356 -10.69 0.06 -0.05
C SER A 356 -10.41 1.22 0.90
N ALA A 357 -9.17 1.72 0.92
CA ALA A 357 -8.77 2.82 1.80
C ALA A 357 -9.64 4.07 1.62
N ASN A 358 -10.07 4.35 0.39
CA ASN A 358 -10.98 5.46 0.08
C ASN A 358 -12.46 5.22 0.46
N GLY A 359 -12.82 4.02 0.95
CA GLY A 359 -14.17 3.67 1.37
C GLY A 359 -15.21 3.54 0.25
N LEU A 360 -14.79 3.46 -1.02
CA LEU A 360 -15.67 3.44 -2.18
C LEU A 360 -15.97 2.04 -2.74
N THR A 361 -15.11 1.06 -2.44
CA THR A 361 -15.24 -0.31 -2.91
C THR A 361 -15.21 -1.25 -1.72
N LEU A 362 -16.26 -2.07 -1.59
CA LEU A 362 -16.38 -3.12 -0.58
C LEU A 362 -16.47 -4.46 -1.31
N ALA A 363 -15.64 -5.42 -0.94
CA ALA A 363 -15.70 -6.80 -1.40
C ALA A 363 -16.03 -7.72 -0.22
N ALA A 364 -16.89 -8.70 -0.47
CA ALA A 364 -17.21 -9.77 0.48
C ALA A 364 -17.09 -11.13 -0.22
N SER A 365 -16.57 -12.12 0.49
CA SER A 365 -16.34 -13.47 -0.05
C SER A 365 -17.45 -14.44 0.33
N SER A 366 -17.88 -15.29 -0.60
CA SER A 366 -18.86 -16.36 -0.42
C SER A 366 -18.33 -17.67 -1.00
N PRO A 367 -17.51 -18.43 -0.25
CA PRO A 367 -16.78 -19.59 -0.77
C PRO A 367 -17.66 -20.78 -1.15
N PHE A 368 -18.86 -20.88 -0.62
CA PHE A 368 -19.76 -22.02 -0.87
C PHE A 368 -20.83 -21.71 -1.93
N ASP A 369 -20.82 -20.50 -2.46
CA ASP A 369 -21.76 -20.07 -3.48
C ASP A 369 -21.45 -20.76 -4.83
N GLY A 370 -22.40 -21.57 -5.30
CA GLY A 370 -22.30 -22.38 -6.51
C GLY A 370 -22.58 -21.63 -7.82
N ALA A 371 -22.16 -20.36 -7.92
CA ALA A 371 -22.54 -19.45 -8.99
C ALA A 371 -22.21 -19.92 -10.41
N LEU A 372 -21.11 -20.65 -10.59
CA LEU A 372 -20.68 -21.21 -11.89
C LEU A 372 -20.69 -22.74 -11.91
N ASN A 373 -20.41 -23.38 -10.78
CA ASN A 373 -20.20 -24.81 -10.59
C ASN A 373 -20.45 -25.17 -9.11
N GLU A 374 -20.56 -26.45 -8.78
CA GLU A 374 -20.78 -26.88 -7.39
C GLU A 374 -19.63 -26.41 -6.50
N GLU A 375 -19.95 -25.56 -5.51
CA GLU A 375 -19.01 -25.06 -4.48
C GLU A 375 -17.73 -24.39 -5.03
N GLY A 376 -17.80 -23.75 -6.21
CA GLY A 376 -16.65 -22.99 -6.74
C GLY A 376 -16.36 -21.68 -6.02
N GLY A 377 -17.35 -21.13 -5.31
CA GLY A 377 -17.25 -19.89 -4.56
C GLY A 377 -17.30 -18.63 -5.43
N SER A 378 -17.55 -17.49 -4.78
CA SER A 378 -17.61 -16.19 -5.44
C SER A 378 -17.21 -15.04 -4.50
N LEU A 379 -17.08 -13.84 -5.08
CA LEU A 379 -17.07 -12.60 -4.33
C LEU A 379 -18.19 -11.69 -4.80
N THR A 380 -18.72 -10.91 -3.86
CA THR A 380 -19.65 -9.82 -4.15
C THR A 380 -18.98 -8.49 -3.88
N VAL A 381 -19.01 -7.60 -4.88
CA VAL A 381 -18.38 -6.28 -4.83
C VAL A 381 -19.43 -5.18 -4.96
N TRP A 382 -19.47 -4.28 -3.99
CA TRP A 382 -20.28 -3.06 -4.05
C TRP A 382 -19.39 -1.86 -4.35
N GLU A 383 -19.81 -1.04 -5.32
CA GLU A 383 -19.03 0.11 -5.79
C GLU A 383 -19.89 1.36 -5.83
N ARG A 384 -19.40 2.42 -5.20
CA ARG A 384 -20.06 3.73 -5.20
C ARG A 384 -19.13 4.81 -5.75
N GLY A 385 -19.73 5.81 -6.39
CA GLY A 385 -18.95 6.90 -6.99
C GLY A 385 -18.39 7.92 -6.00
N ASN A 386 -18.93 7.99 -4.78
CA ASN A 386 -18.51 8.90 -3.72
C ASN A 386 -19.07 8.47 -2.36
N LEU A 387 -18.51 9.02 -1.27
CA LEU A 387 -18.91 8.73 0.12
C LEU A 387 -20.30 9.25 0.52
N SER A 388 -20.95 10.10 -0.29
CA SER A 388 -22.32 10.56 -0.01
C SER A 388 -23.40 9.58 -0.47
N THR A 389 -23.05 8.64 -1.34
CA THR A 389 -23.90 7.54 -1.78
C THR A 389 -23.70 6.35 -0.84
N THR A 390 -24.76 5.83 -0.23
CA THR A 390 -24.69 4.63 0.62
C THR A 390 -24.60 3.36 -0.23
N PHE A 391 -24.13 2.26 0.34
CA PHE A 391 -23.94 1.00 -0.41
C PHE A 391 -25.23 0.23 -0.73
N ASP A 392 -26.34 0.48 -0.05
CA ASP A 392 -27.62 -0.20 -0.32
C ASP A 392 -28.29 0.21 -1.63
N VAL A 393 -27.92 1.38 -2.16
CA VAL A 393 -28.48 1.89 -3.42
C VAL A 393 -27.63 1.52 -4.64
N VAL A 394 -26.50 0.84 -4.44
CA VAL A 394 -25.65 0.38 -5.55
C VAL A 394 -25.93 -1.08 -5.88
N THR A 395 -25.88 -1.41 -7.16
CA THR A 395 -26.05 -2.80 -7.60
C THR A 395 -24.77 -3.58 -7.33
N PRO A 396 -24.82 -4.68 -6.55
CA PRO A 396 -23.66 -5.54 -6.34
C PRO A 396 -23.19 -6.21 -7.64
N ILE A 397 -21.89 -6.43 -7.72
CA ILE A 397 -21.21 -7.13 -8.82
C ILE A 397 -20.73 -8.47 -8.29
N LYS A 398 -21.21 -9.55 -8.90
CA LYS A 398 -20.72 -10.91 -8.61
C LYS A 398 -19.47 -11.21 -9.41
N VAL A 399 -18.42 -11.67 -8.75
CA VAL A 399 -17.09 -11.97 -9.29
C VAL A 399 -16.77 -13.43 -9.01
N THR A 400 -16.36 -14.16 -10.04
CA THR A 400 -16.13 -15.62 -10.00
C THR A 400 -14.85 -15.96 -10.77
N ASP A 401 -14.28 -17.16 -10.60
CA ASP A 401 -13.24 -17.68 -11.50
C ASP A 401 -13.90 -18.31 -12.75
N PRO A 402 -13.81 -17.70 -13.95
CA PRO A 402 -14.40 -18.28 -15.16
C PRO A 402 -13.73 -19.58 -15.61
N GLN A 403 -12.54 -19.87 -15.10
CA GLN A 403 -11.77 -21.09 -15.36
C GLN A 403 -11.72 -22.01 -14.14
N GLY A 404 -12.52 -21.71 -13.12
CA GLY A 404 -12.49 -22.44 -11.86
C GLY A 404 -13.07 -23.85 -11.97
N ASP A 405 -12.50 -24.76 -11.20
CA ASP A 405 -12.99 -26.13 -11.07
C ASP A 405 -14.07 -26.22 -9.96
N GLU A 406 -14.81 -27.32 -9.91
CA GLU A 406 -15.72 -27.60 -8.80
C GLU A 406 -14.93 -27.69 -7.48
N PHE A 407 -15.51 -27.24 -6.37
CA PHE A 407 -14.88 -27.25 -5.04
C PHE A 407 -13.56 -26.47 -4.94
N GLU A 408 -13.41 -25.39 -5.69
CA GLU A 408 -12.26 -24.48 -5.55
C GLU A 408 -12.37 -23.55 -4.32
N TYR A 409 -13.61 -23.29 -3.89
CA TYR A 409 -13.96 -22.42 -2.76
C TYR A 409 -13.33 -21.02 -2.82
N LEU A 410 -13.46 -20.35 -3.96
CA LEU A 410 -13.03 -18.98 -4.13
C LEU A 410 -13.62 -18.07 -3.04
N GLY A 411 -12.76 -17.39 -2.31
CA GLY A 411 -13.15 -16.52 -1.20
C GLY A 411 -13.10 -17.20 0.18
N SER A 412 -12.50 -18.38 0.31
CA SER A 412 -12.37 -19.05 1.62
C SER A 412 -11.55 -18.23 2.62
N GLY A 413 -10.43 -17.68 2.16
CA GLY A 413 -9.65 -16.70 2.90
C GLY A 413 -10.12 -15.26 2.68
N ARG A 414 -9.60 -14.34 3.49
CA ARG A 414 -9.94 -12.91 3.38
C ARG A 414 -9.48 -12.33 2.04
N PRO A 415 -10.34 -11.60 1.34
CA PRO A 415 -9.92 -10.86 0.16
C PRO A 415 -9.10 -9.64 0.59
N SER A 416 -8.39 -9.04 -0.37
CA SER A 416 -7.68 -7.77 -0.17
C SER A 416 -7.91 -6.84 -1.35
N LEU A 417 -8.00 -5.54 -1.06
CA LEU A 417 -8.11 -4.48 -2.05
C LEU A 417 -6.89 -3.55 -1.99
N SER A 418 -6.47 -3.02 -3.13
CA SER A 418 -5.58 -1.85 -3.15
C SER A 418 -6.28 -0.61 -2.57
N ALA A 419 -5.51 0.41 -2.17
CA ALA A 419 -6.06 1.60 -1.53
C ALA A 419 -7.09 2.34 -2.40
N ASP A 420 -6.90 2.30 -3.72
CA ASP A 420 -7.81 2.88 -4.71
C ASP A 420 -9.00 1.98 -5.10
N GLY A 421 -9.00 0.70 -4.70
CA GLY A 421 -10.02 -0.28 -5.04
C GLY A 421 -9.96 -0.80 -6.48
N LEU A 422 -8.86 -0.58 -7.21
CA LEU A 422 -8.71 -1.05 -8.60
C LEU A 422 -8.17 -2.48 -8.71
N ILE A 423 -7.55 -2.99 -7.64
CA ILE A 423 -7.00 -4.34 -7.57
C ILE A 423 -7.72 -5.10 -6.46
N LEU A 424 -8.20 -6.29 -6.80
CA LEU A 424 -8.82 -7.23 -5.88
C LEU A 424 -8.02 -8.54 -5.92
N ALA A 425 -7.55 -9.00 -4.77
CA ALA A 425 -7.00 -10.33 -4.59
C ALA A 425 -7.97 -11.17 -3.75
N ALA A 426 -8.24 -12.40 -4.18
CA ALA A 426 -9.04 -13.36 -3.44
C ALA A 426 -8.45 -14.76 -3.57
N THR A 427 -8.57 -15.54 -2.50
CA THR A 427 -7.91 -16.83 -2.35
C THR A 427 -8.85 -17.99 -2.63
N SER A 428 -8.30 -19.06 -3.18
CA SER A 428 -9.04 -20.23 -3.65
C SER A 428 -8.22 -21.48 -3.32
N PRO A 429 -8.25 -21.95 -2.06
CA PRO A 429 -7.38 -23.03 -1.57
C PRO A 429 -7.73 -24.41 -2.14
N GLY A 430 -8.95 -24.60 -2.65
CA GLY A 430 -9.44 -25.89 -3.14
C GLY A 430 -9.78 -26.89 -2.03
N TYR A 431 -10.57 -27.92 -2.36
CA TYR A 431 -10.89 -29.01 -1.44
C TYR A 431 -9.75 -30.01 -1.31
N ASN A 432 -9.62 -30.64 -0.14
CA ASN A 432 -8.93 -31.91 0.12
C ASN A 432 -7.93 -32.31 -0.97
N TYR A 433 -6.64 -32.02 -0.76
CA TYR A 433 -5.51 -32.30 -1.68
C TYR A 433 -5.20 -31.23 -2.74
N GLY A 434 -5.85 -30.06 -2.73
CA GLY A 434 -5.42 -28.92 -3.54
C GLY A 434 -4.13 -28.30 -3.00
N SER A 435 -3.21 -27.86 -3.89
CA SER A 435 -2.09 -26.99 -3.49
C SER A 435 -2.52 -25.54 -3.21
N GLY A 436 -3.72 -25.17 -3.66
CA GLY A 436 -4.32 -23.86 -3.47
C GLY A 436 -3.85 -22.79 -4.44
N SER A 437 -4.54 -21.65 -4.46
CA SER A 437 -4.24 -20.54 -5.36
C SER A 437 -4.76 -19.19 -4.86
N VAL A 438 -4.29 -18.12 -5.50
CA VAL A 438 -4.83 -16.76 -5.36
C VAL A 438 -5.13 -16.18 -6.73
N LEU A 439 -6.26 -15.51 -6.84
CA LEU A 439 -6.70 -14.83 -8.05
C LEU A 439 -6.62 -13.32 -7.85
N VAL A 440 -6.04 -12.63 -8.85
CA VAL A 440 -5.87 -11.18 -8.84
C VAL A 440 -6.57 -10.57 -10.03
N TRP A 441 -7.59 -9.76 -9.77
CA TRP A 441 -8.23 -8.92 -10.78
C TRP A 441 -7.66 -7.51 -10.72
N GLN A 442 -7.23 -7.00 -11.86
CA GLN A 442 -6.77 -5.62 -11.98
C GLN A 442 -7.55 -4.88 -13.05
N ARG A 443 -8.12 -3.75 -12.67
CA ARG A 443 -8.83 -2.84 -13.56
C ARG A 443 -7.94 -1.67 -13.94
N ALA A 444 -8.08 -1.19 -15.18
CA ALA A 444 -7.37 0.01 -15.63
C ALA A 444 -7.94 1.27 -14.94
N HIS A 445 -9.26 1.33 -14.77
CA HIS A 445 -9.98 2.47 -14.18
C HIS A 445 -11.28 1.99 -13.51
N ALA A 446 -11.78 2.76 -12.54
CA ALA A 446 -12.99 2.44 -11.77
C ALA A 446 -14.28 2.27 -12.59
N ALA A 447 -14.31 2.74 -13.85
CA ALA A 447 -15.45 2.58 -14.74
C ALA A 447 -15.60 1.16 -15.33
N SER A 448 -14.57 0.32 -15.21
CA SER A 448 -14.63 -1.10 -15.63
C SER A 448 -15.14 -1.97 -14.49
N THR A 449 -15.83 -3.08 -14.77
CA THR A 449 -16.39 -3.97 -13.73
C THR A 449 -15.51 -5.21 -13.54
N PHE A 450 -15.32 -5.67 -12.31
CA PHE A 450 -14.45 -6.82 -12.01
C PHE A 450 -14.85 -8.10 -12.74
N ASN A 451 -16.15 -8.36 -12.89
CA ASN A 451 -16.67 -9.53 -13.60
C ASN A 451 -16.42 -9.55 -15.12
N SER A 452 -15.90 -8.46 -15.69
CA SER A 452 -15.48 -8.38 -17.10
C SER A 452 -13.98 -8.60 -17.29
N ILE A 453 -13.23 -8.75 -16.20
CA ILE A 453 -11.78 -8.92 -16.19
C ILE A 453 -11.45 -10.39 -15.96
N THR A 454 -10.59 -10.95 -16.81
CA THR A 454 -9.99 -12.26 -16.55
C THR A 454 -8.92 -12.10 -15.46
N PRO A 455 -9.03 -12.80 -14.33
CA PRO A 455 -8.02 -12.72 -13.27
C PRO A 455 -6.70 -13.37 -13.70
N VAL A 456 -5.63 -12.95 -13.03
CA VAL A 456 -4.38 -13.71 -12.99
C VAL A 456 -4.48 -14.70 -11.84
N LYS A 457 -4.39 -16.00 -12.14
CA LYS A 457 -4.27 -17.07 -11.14
C LYS A 457 -2.80 -17.29 -10.81
N LEU A 458 -2.45 -17.23 -9.53
CA LEU A 458 -1.10 -17.49 -9.00
C LEU A 458 -1.16 -18.73 -8.11
N THR A 459 -0.13 -19.56 -8.23
CA THR A 459 0.06 -20.79 -7.44
C THR A 459 1.49 -20.81 -6.93
N ASP A 460 1.76 -21.61 -5.90
CA ASP A 460 3.14 -21.95 -5.53
C ASP A 460 3.78 -22.80 -6.65
N PRO A 461 4.89 -22.37 -7.28
CA PRO A 461 5.59 -23.19 -8.26
C PRO A 461 6.16 -24.51 -7.70
N ASN A 462 6.39 -24.58 -6.39
CA ASN A 462 6.91 -25.75 -5.69
C ASN A 462 5.87 -26.40 -4.76
N GLY A 463 4.64 -25.87 -4.74
CA GLY A 463 3.58 -26.33 -3.86
C GLY A 463 3.19 -27.78 -4.13
N ARG A 464 2.98 -28.52 -3.05
CA ARG A 464 2.48 -29.89 -3.03
C ARG A 464 0.99 -29.90 -2.75
N ASP A 465 0.38 -31.05 -3.01
CA ASP A 465 -1.01 -31.30 -2.69
C ASP A 465 -1.23 -31.16 -1.18
N SER A 466 -2.25 -30.41 -0.76
CA SER A 466 -2.61 -30.11 0.64
C SER A 466 -1.83 -28.99 1.33
N ASP A 467 -1.00 -28.23 0.63
CA ASP A 467 -0.35 -27.04 1.22
C ASP A 467 -1.36 -25.90 1.51
N ASN A 468 -2.56 -26.00 0.93
CA ASN A 468 -3.71 -25.11 1.19
C ASN A 468 -3.38 -23.62 1.01
N LEU A 469 -2.66 -23.26 -0.06
CA LEU A 469 -2.37 -21.87 -0.40
C LEU A 469 -3.65 -21.05 -0.52
N GLY A 470 -3.75 -20.03 0.34
CA GLY A 470 -4.86 -19.09 0.36
C GLY A 470 -5.83 -19.27 1.53
N GLU A 471 -5.73 -20.32 2.34
CA GLU A 471 -6.62 -20.50 3.50
C GLU A 471 -6.51 -19.31 4.50
N GLY A 472 -5.29 -18.82 4.74
CA GLY A 472 -5.03 -17.65 5.59
C GLY A 472 -5.48 -16.29 5.02
N GLY A 473 -6.01 -16.26 3.79
CA GLY A 473 -6.35 -15.03 3.09
C GLY A 473 -5.17 -14.34 2.40
N ALA A 474 -5.47 -13.25 1.71
CA ALA A 474 -4.51 -12.44 0.97
C ALA A 474 -4.31 -11.07 1.64
N SER A 475 -3.12 -10.50 1.48
CA SER A 475 -2.82 -9.11 1.85
C SER A 475 -2.10 -8.40 0.72
N LEU A 476 -2.64 -7.26 0.27
CA LEU A 476 -2.04 -6.38 -0.72
C LEU A 476 -1.45 -5.13 -0.06
N SER A 477 -0.31 -4.66 -0.58
CA SER A 477 0.14 -3.28 -0.31
C SER A 477 -0.86 -2.27 -0.89
N ALA A 478 -0.87 -1.04 -0.36
CA ALA A 478 -1.81 0.00 -0.77
C ALA A 478 -1.70 0.34 -2.27
N ASP A 479 -0.50 0.27 -2.83
CA ASP A 479 -0.22 0.48 -4.26
C ASP A 479 -0.46 -0.77 -5.12
N GLY A 480 -0.71 -1.92 -4.50
CA GLY A 480 -0.92 -3.21 -5.17
C GLY A 480 0.31 -3.74 -5.90
N LEU A 481 1.53 -3.38 -5.49
CA LEU A 481 2.78 -3.93 -6.05
C LEU A 481 3.29 -5.17 -5.31
N VAL A 482 2.87 -5.38 -4.07
CA VAL A 482 3.23 -6.53 -3.23
C VAL A 482 1.96 -7.28 -2.82
N LEU A 483 1.99 -8.60 -2.90
CA LEU A 483 0.93 -9.51 -2.50
C LEU A 483 1.49 -10.62 -1.62
N ALA A 484 0.91 -10.81 -0.45
CA ALA A 484 1.23 -11.86 0.50
C ALA A 484 0.07 -12.86 0.61
N VAL A 485 0.38 -14.16 0.57
CA VAL A 485 -0.61 -15.23 0.78
C VAL A 485 0.06 -16.40 1.49
N ALA A 486 -0.62 -16.98 2.48
CA ALA A 486 -0.10 -18.13 3.21
C ALA A 486 -0.49 -19.47 2.58
N ALA A 487 0.44 -20.43 2.59
CA ALA A 487 0.22 -21.85 2.41
C ALA A 487 0.32 -22.53 3.78
N VAL A 488 -0.84 -22.67 4.43
CA VAL A 488 -0.92 -22.86 5.88
C VAL A 488 -0.53 -24.26 6.35
N ASP A 489 -0.61 -25.24 5.46
CA ASP A 489 -0.29 -26.64 5.75
C ASP A 489 0.96 -27.12 4.97
N ASP A 490 1.73 -26.17 4.40
CA ASP A 490 3.03 -26.45 3.78
C ASP A 490 3.95 -27.24 4.72
N ASP A 491 4.63 -28.25 4.16
CA ASP A 491 5.32 -29.27 4.94
C ASP A 491 6.85 -29.25 4.85
N ASP A 492 7.44 -28.19 4.29
CA ASP A 492 8.88 -28.17 3.97
C ASP A 492 9.78 -28.09 5.23
N GLU A 493 9.37 -27.41 6.30
CA GLU A 493 10.12 -27.34 7.57
C GLU A 493 9.58 -28.31 8.65
N GLY A 494 8.48 -28.99 8.36
CA GLY A 494 7.77 -29.86 9.30
C GLY A 494 6.33 -30.07 8.83
N SER A 495 5.70 -31.18 9.23
CA SER A 495 4.31 -31.47 8.83
C SER A 495 3.37 -30.33 9.21
N ALA A 496 2.73 -29.68 8.23
CA ALA A 496 1.87 -28.51 8.44
C ALA A 496 2.55 -27.39 9.25
N SER A 497 3.85 -27.18 9.02
CA SER A 497 4.60 -26.04 9.58
C SER A 497 4.12 -24.71 9.00
N GLY A 498 3.69 -24.74 7.73
CA GLY A 498 3.14 -23.59 7.00
C GLY A 498 4.21 -22.66 6.44
N SER A 499 3.82 -21.84 5.48
CA SER A 499 4.69 -20.84 4.85
C SER A 499 3.90 -19.65 4.30
N VAL A 500 4.62 -18.56 3.97
CA VAL A 500 4.04 -17.38 3.31
C VAL A 500 4.75 -17.11 1.99
N LEU A 501 3.97 -16.96 0.93
CA LEU A 501 4.45 -16.60 -0.39
C LEU A 501 4.21 -15.11 -0.65
N VAL A 502 5.27 -14.42 -1.07
CA VAL A 502 5.26 -12.98 -1.37
C VAL A 502 5.54 -12.77 -2.85
N TRP A 503 4.52 -12.38 -3.60
CA TRP A 503 4.69 -11.95 -5.00
C TRP A 503 4.96 -10.45 -5.05
N GLN A 504 5.87 -10.06 -5.93
CA GLN A 504 6.19 -8.67 -6.20
C GLN A 504 6.29 -8.41 -7.69
N ARG A 505 5.97 -7.17 -8.07
CA ARG A 505 6.07 -6.71 -9.45
C ARG A 505 6.65 -5.32 -9.52
N ALA A 506 7.35 -5.02 -10.61
CA ALA A 506 8.08 -3.76 -10.76
C ALA A 506 7.17 -2.53 -10.87
N ASN A 507 5.96 -2.70 -11.42
CA ASN A 507 4.99 -1.63 -11.63
C ASN A 507 3.61 -2.21 -11.98
N MET A 508 2.61 -1.33 -12.07
CA MET A 508 1.22 -1.67 -12.38
C MET A 508 0.99 -2.28 -13.76
N THR A 509 1.91 -2.11 -14.72
CA THR A 509 1.82 -2.75 -16.04
C THR A 509 2.41 -4.16 -16.07
N SER A 510 3.11 -4.55 -15.00
CA SER A 510 3.72 -5.88 -14.86
C SER A 510 2.73 -6.85 -14.21
N ASN A 511 2.83 -8.13 -14.60
CA ASN A 511 2.00 -9.20 -14.05
C ASN A 511 2.73 -9.86 -12.86
N PHE A 512 2.02 -10.13 -11.76
CA PHE A 512 2.54 -10.87 -10.60
C PHE A 512 3.11 -12.25 -10.97
N ALA A 513 2.58 -12.91 -12.00
CA ALA A 513 3.11 -14.19 -12.49
C ALA A 513 4.47 -14.09 -13.21
N SER A 514 4.99 -12.88 -13.43
CA SER A 514 6.25 -12.66 -14.18
C SER A 514 7.49 -12.97 -13.35
N VAL A 515 7.36 -12.97 -12.02
CA VAL A 515 8.45 -13.19 -11.07
C VAL A 515 7.99 -14.26 -10.08
N PRO A 516 8.80 -15.31 -9.85
CA PRO A 516 8.50 -16.28 -8.80
C PRO A 516 8.36 -15.60 -7.43
N PRO A 517 7.45 -16.06 -6.56
CA PRO A 517 7.31 -15.51 -5.22
C PRO A 517 8.55 -15.80 -4.37
N THR A 518 8.78 -14.95 -3.38
CA THR A 518 9.64 -15.29 -2.24
C THR A 518 8.83 -16.14 -1.27
N LYS A 519 9.35 -17.30 -0.87
CA LYS A 519 8.80 -18.12 0.21
C LYS A 519 9.45 -17.71 1.53
N LEU A 520 8.65 -17.47 2.55
CA LEU A 520 9.05 -17.20 3.94
C LEU A 520 8.54 -18.34 4.81
N SER A 521 9.37 -18.85 5.71
CA SER A 521 9.05 -19.91 6.66
C SER A 521 9.45 -19.51 8.07
N ASP A 522 8.94 -20.23 9.06
CA ASP A 522 9.45 -20.14 10.42
C ASP A 522 10.67 -21.06 10.59
N PRO A 523 11.89 -20.55 10.86
CA PRO A 523 13.07 -21.40 11.03
C PRO A 523 13.01 -22.33 12.25
N ASP A 524 12.16 -22.02 13.24
CA ASP A 524 11.88 -22.92 14.36
C ASP A 524 10.54 -23.66 14.21
N GLY A 525 9.89 -23.51 13.05
CA GLY A 525 8.62 -24.10 12.69
C GLY A 525 8.60 -25.61 12.92
N SER A 526 7.71 -26.01 13.82
CA SER A 526 7.51 -27.39 14.25
C SER A 526 6.30 -28.02 13.54
N VAL A 527 5.92 -29.23 13.96
CA VAL A 527 4.73 -29.90 13.41
C VAL A 527 3.48 -29.18 13.90
N ASP A 528 2.56 -28.87 12.98
CA ASP A 528 1.27 -28.22 13.26
C ASP A 528 1.32 -26.73 13.71
N ASP A 529 2.45 -26.05 13.60
CA ASP A 529 2.56 -24.60 13.88
C ASP A 529 1.72 -23.74 12.91
N ARG A 530 1.54 -24.23 11.68
CA ARG A 530 0.63 -23.72 10.64
C ARG A 530 0.77 -22.21 10.41
N LEU A 531 1.97 -21.77 10.09
CA LEU A 531 2.26 -20.40 9.71
C LEU A 531 1.28 -19.90 8.64
N GLY A 532 0.57 -18.83 8.98
CA GLY A 532 -0.41 -18.14 8.17
C GLY A 532 -1.87 -18.57 8.37
N LYS A 533 -2.17 -19.62 9.15
CA LYS A 533 -3.57 -20.04 9.46
C LYS A 533 -4.36 -18.98 10.23
N GLY A 534 -3.67 -18.21 11.08
CA GLY A 534 -4.24 -17.03 11.73
C GLY A 534 -4.27 -15.79 10.82
N GLY A 535 -3.85 -15.89 9.56
CA GLY A 535 -3.82 -14.78 8.61
C GLY A 535 -2.45 -14.14 8.44
N THR A 536 -2.36 -13.28 7.42
CA THR A 536 -1.17 -12.50 7.05
C THR A 536 -1.55 -11.05 6.77
N THR A 537 -0.61 -10.13 6.99
CA THR A 537 -0.85 -8.70 6.80
C THR A 537 0.39 -7.99 6.28
N LEU A 538 0.20 -7.07 5.34
CA LEU A 538 1.20 -6.12 4.86
C LEU A 538 0.91 -4.73 5.42
N SER A 539 1.98 -3.99 5.69
CA SER A 539 1.94 -2.53 5.78
C SER A 539 1.54 -1.89 4.45
N ALA A 540 1.05 -0.63 4.48
CA ALA A 540 0.55 0.02 3.27
C ALA A 540 1.62 0.20 2.19
N ASP A 541 2.88 0.38 2.59
CA ASP A 541 4.01 0.50 1.66
C ASP A 541 4.58 -0.86 1.20
N GLY A 542 4.10 -1.97 1.77
CA GLY A 542 4.52 -3.32 1.42
C GLY A 542 5.93 -3.69 1.86
N PHE A 543 6.58 -2.91 2.74
CA PHE A 543 7.95 -3.20 3.21
C PHE A 543 7.99 -4.04 4.49
N LEU A 544 6.90 -4.06 5.24
CA LEU A 544 6.73 -4.84 6.47
C LEU A 544 5.59 -5.83 6.30
N MET A 545 5.81 -7.06 6.77
CA MET A 545 4.83 -8.14 6.81
C MET A 545 4.77 -8.76 8.20
N ALA A 546 3.58 -9.19 8.61
CA ALA A 546 3.41 -10.11 9.73
C ALA A 546 2.51 -11.28 9.34
N ALA A 547 2.81 -12.46 9.89
CA ALA A 547 2.00 -13.66 9.76
C ALA A 547 1.91 -14.39 11.11
N ALA A 548 0.82 -15.14 11.31
CA ALA A 548 0.61 -15.87 12.56
C ALA A 548 0.91 -17.36 12.40
N ALA A 549 1.80 -17.90 13.23
CA ALA A 549 1.92 -19.34 13.46
C ALA A 549 0.94 -19.71 14.57
N TYR A 550 -0.29 -20.01 14.16
CA TYR A 550 -1.43 -20.17 15.06
C TYR A 550 -1.28 -21.37 16.01
N GLY A 551 -0.56 -22.42 15.59
CA GLY A 551 -0.37 -23.66 16.34
C GLY A 551 0.92 -23.71 17.17
N ASP A 552 1.76 -22.68 17.10
CA ASP A 552 3.04 -22.58 17.79
C ASP A 552 2.92 -22.84 19.30
N ASP A 553 3.82 -23.66 19.84
CA ASP A 553 3.74 -24.18 21.20
C ASP A 553 4.82 -23.66 22.16
N ASP A 554 5.56 -22.60 21.80
CA ASP A 554 6.64 -22.06 22.61
C ASP A 554 6.20 -21.59 24.01
N MET A 555 4.95 -21.14 24.15
CA MET A 555 4.33 -20.74 25.42
C MET A 555 3.27 -21.76 25.92
N GLY A 556 3.29 -22.97 25.37
CA GLY A 556 2.36 -24.07 25.63
C GLY A 556 1.58 -24.49 24.38
N ASP A 557 1.03 -25.71 24.36
CA ASP A 557 0.35 -26.31 23.20
C ASP A 557 -0.57 -25.30 22.46
N SER A 558 -0.23 -24.94 21.22
CA SER A 558 -0.97 -23.96 20.40
C SER A 558 -1.24 -22.62 21.09
N SER A 559 -0.27 -22.11 21.83
CA SER A 559 -0.26 -20.75 22.35
C SER A 559 -0.24 -19.68 21.25
N GLY A 560 0.32 -20.01 20.09
CA GLY A 560 0.45 -19.16 18.92
C GLY A 560 1.59 -18.15 19.01
N SER A 561 2.10 -17.74 17.85
CA SER A 561 3.13 -16.72 17.72
C SER A 561 2.90 -15.84 16.48
N LEU A 562 3.46 -14.63 16.51
CA LEU A 562 3.51 -13.74 15.34
C LEU A 562 4.96 -13.64 14.84
N LEU A 563 5.12 -13.87 13.54
CA LEU A 563 6.39 -13.70 12.84
C LEU A 563 6.33 -12.44 12.00
N VAL A 564 7.32 -11.58 12.16
CA VAL A 564 7.41 -10.28 11.49
C VAL A 564 8.68 -10.24 10.64
N TRP A 565 8.50 -9.99 9.34
CA TRP A 565 9.60 -9.78 8.40
C TRP A 565 9.60 -8.34 7.94
N GLU A 566 10.79 -7.76 8.01
CA GLU A 566 11.04 -6.46 7.41
C GLU A 566 11.90 -6.66 6.18
N SER A 567 11.36 -6.27 5.02
CA SER A 567 12.22 -6.05 3.86
C SER A 567 13.01 -4.78 4.11
N LEU A 568 14.24 -5.00 4.57
CA LEU A 568 15.23 -3.94 4.61
C LEU A 568 15.28 -3.38 3.19
N CYS A 569 14.98 -2.09 3.02
CA CYS A 569 15.82 -1.41 2.07
C CYS A 569 17.20 -1.66 2.61
N GLU A 570 17.97 -2.27 1.75
CA GLU A 570 19.37 -2.17 1.83
C GLU A 570 19.69 -0.68 2.37
N SER A 571 20.57 -0.54 3.36
CA SER A 571 21.11 0.69 4.02
C SER A 571 21.64 1.90 3.19
N GLY A 572 20.79 2.84 2.83
CA GLY A 572 21.28 4.13 2.32
C GLY A 572 20.21 5.13 1.94
N PHE A 573 18.95 4.84 2.28
CA PHE A 573 17.94 5.88 2.37
C PHE A 573 18.17 6.73 3.63
N PRO A 574 18.19 8.07 3.53
CA PRO A 574 18.02 8.90 4.70
C PRO A 574 16.62 8.64 5.31
N PRO A 575 16.44 8.85 6.63
CA PRO A 575 15.13 8.86 7.26
C PRO A 575 14.15 9.70 6.41
N PRO A 576 12.94 9.18 6.12
CA PRO A 576 12.18 8.27 6.97
C PRO A 576 12.04 6.83 6.46
N LEU A 577 12.72 6.41 5.39
CA LEU A 577 12.30 5.19 4.69
C LEU A 577 12.99 3.87 5.05
N CYS A 578 14.24 3.79 5.54
CA CYS A 578 14.84 2.48 5.92
C CYS A 578 16.01 2.53 6.93
N MET A 579 16.33 1.38 7.57
CA MET A 579 17.26 1.21 8.70
C MET A 579 18.74 0.98 8.31
N GLN A 580 19.65 1.36 9.20
CA GLN A 580 20.96 0.72 9.38
C GLN A 580 21.04 0.11 10.80
N PRO A 581 21.74 -1.03 10.99
CA PRO A 581 21.92 -1.69 12.29
C PRO A 581 22.71 -0.87 13.33
#